data_AF-A0A5Q4FPH5-F1
#
_entry.id   AF-A0A5Q4FPH5-F1
#
_cell.length_a   1.000
_cell.length_b   1.000
_cell.length_c   1.000
_cell.angle_alpha   90.00
_cell.angle_beta   90.00
_cell.angle_gamma   90.00
#
_symmetry.space_group_name_H-M   'P 1'
#
loop_
_entity.id
_entity.type
_entity.pdbx_description
1 polymer ?
#
loop_
_entity_poly.entity_id
_entity_poly.type
_entity_poly.pdbx_seq_one_letter_code
_entity_poly.pdbx_strand_id
1 'polypeptide(L)' 'MSRRVVLNSEASAELEEAAFWYESQRSGLGLAFLAAVDRTVEQIAAWPGAGTSVPVCLRN' A
#
# COMPACT_ATOMS: atom_id res chain seq x y z
N MET A 1 -3.27 -6.62 -19.32
CA MET A 1 -3.77 -7.73 -18.48
C MET A 1 -3.55 -7.31 -17.04
N SER A 2 -4.59 -6.87 -16.31
CA SER A 2 -4.46 -6.51 -14.90
C SER A 2 -4.57 -7.74 -14.01
N ARG A 3 -3.79 -7.79 -12.93
CA ARG A 3 -3.86 -8.83 -11.90
C ARG A 3 -4.74 -8.39 -10.74
N ARG A 4 -5.44 -9.34 -10.13
CA ARG A 4 -6.16 -9.10 -8.87
C ARG A 4 -5.16 -8.97 -7.73
N VAL A 5 -5.21 -7.85 -7.01
CA VAL A 5 -4.46 -7.64 -5.77
C VAL A 5 -5.34 -8.02 -4.59
N VAL A 6 -4.76 -8.74 -3.62
CA VAL A 6 -5.43 -9.13 -2.37
C VAL A 6 -4.51 -8.72 -1.24
N LEU A 7 -4.99 -7.87 -0.33
CA LEU A 7 -4.30 -7.55 0.91
C LEU A 7 -4.63 -8.64 1.94
N ASN A 8 -3.62 -9.10 2.68
CA ASN A 8 -3.87 -9.95 3.83
C ASN A 8 -4.40 -9.11 5.01
N SER A 9 -4.83 -9.76 6.08
CA SER A 9 -5.40 -9.08 7.25
C SER A 9 -4.40 -8.14 7.93
N GLU A 10 -3.14 -8.53 8.00
CA GLU A 10 -2.06 -7.72 8.60
C GLU A 10 -1.83 -6.43 7.81
N ALA A 11 -1.63 -6.52 6.49
CA ALA A 11 -1.47 -5.36 5.61
C ALA A 11 -2.71 -4.45 5.60
N SER A 12 -3.91 -5.01 5.79
CA SER A 12 -5.13 -4.21 5.91
C SER A 12 -5.16 -3.40 7.21
N ALA A 13 -4.75 -4.02 8.32
CA ALA A 13 -4.63 -3.35 9.62
C ALA A 13 -3.54 -2.27 9.60
N GLU A 14 -2.37 -2.57 9.03
CA GLU A 14 -1.28 -1.60 8.86
C GLU A 14 -1.72 -0.40 8.01
N LEU A 15 -2.46 -0.63 6.93
CA LEU A 15 -2.99 0.43 6.08
C LEU A 15 -3.93 1.36 6.84
N GLU A 16 -4.83 0.78 7.65
CA GLU A 16 -5.78 1.54 8.48
C GLU A 16 -5.07 2.34 9.58
N GLU A 17 -4.12 1.73 10.29
CA GLU A 17 -3.29 2.40 11.31
C GLU A 17 -2.52 3.58 10.71
N ALA A 18 -1.88 3.38 9.56
CA ALA A 18 -1.16 4.42 8.86
C ALA A 18 -2.08 5.58 8.42
N ALA A 19 -3.28 5.27 7.90
CA ALA A 19 -4.25 6.29 7.52
C ALA A 19 -4.68 7.15 8.72
N PHE A 20 -4.95 6.54 9.88
CA PHE A 20 -5.24 7.28 11.11
C PHE A 20 -4.06 8.12 11.58
N TRP A 21 -2.85 7.57 11.55
CA TRP A 21 -1.65 8.31 11.92
C TRP A 21 -1.48 9.55 11.04
N TYR A 22 -1.57 9.41 9.71
CA TYR A 22 -1.46 10.54 8.78
C TYR A 22 -2.56 11.59 9.00
N GLU A 23 -3.81 11.18 9.20
CA GLU A 23 -4.90 12.12 9.51
C GLU A 23 -4.63 12.93 10.78
N SER A 24 -4.06 12.30 11.81
CA SER A 24 -3.68 13.00 13.05
C SER A 24 -2.55 14.01 12.85
N GLN A 25 -1.69 13.85 11.83
CA GLN A 25 -0.62 14.81 11.54
C GLN A 25 -1.17 16.09 10.90
N ARG A 26 -2.14 15.96 10.01
CA ARG A 26 -2.83 17.09 9.37
C ARG A 26 -4.15 16.60 8.80
N SER A 27 -5.23 17.33 9.08
CA SER A 27 -6.53 16.96 8.55
C SER A 27 -6.50 16.81 7.02
N GLY A 28 -7.10 15.72 6.53
CA GLY A 28 -7.14 15.31 5.14
C GLY A 28 -5.92 14.50 4.65
N LEU A 29 -4.85 14.36 5.44
CA LEU A 29 -3.70 13.54 5.04
C LEU A 29 -4.02 12.04 5.02
N GLY A 30 -4.90 11.54 5.88
CA GLY A 30 -5.26 10.12 5.88
C GLY A 30 -5.92 9.72 4.57
N LEU A 31 -6.86 10.54 4.09
CA LEU A 31 -7.51 10.34 2.80
C LEU A 31 -6.53 10.47 1.62
N ALA A 32 -5.64 11.47 1.68
CA ALA A 32 -4.61 11.65 0.66
C ALA A 32 -3.65 10.46 0.58
N PHE A 33 -3.29 9.88 1.73
CA PHE A 33 -2.49 8.68 1.84
C PHE A 33 -3.19 7.46 1.23
N LEU A 34 -4.46 7.20 1.60
CA LEU A 34 -5.24 6.10 1.02
C LEU A 34 -5.36 6.21 -0.50
N ALA A 35 -5.62 7.42 -1.02
CA ALA A 35 -5.67 7.64 -2.46
C ALA A 35 -4.31 7.39 -3.16
N ALA A 36 -3.19 7.67 -2.49
CA ALA A 36 -1.86 7.36 -3.02
C ALA A 36 -1.59 5.85 -3.03
N VAL A 37 -2.02 5.13 -1.98
CA VAL A 37 -1.92 3.66 -1.92
C VAL A 37 -2.76 3.02 -3.02
N ASP A 38 -4.02 3.43 -3.20
CA ASP A 38 -4.91 2.90 -4.26
C ASP A 38 -4.28 3.03 -5.65
N ARG A 39 -3.78 4.22 -6.00
CA ARG A 39 -3.08 4.43 -7.28
C ARG A 39 -1.85 3.54 -7.43
N THR A 40 -1.13 3.29 -6.34
CA THR A 40 0.05 2.42 -6.36
C THR A 40 -0.36 0.96 -6.57
N VAL A 41 -1.44 0.50 -5.92
CA VAL A 41 -2.01 -0.84 -6.10
C VAL A 41 -2.50 -1.04 -7.54
N GLU A 42 -3.14 -0.03 -8.14
CA GLU A 42 -3.52 -0.05 -9.56
C GLU A 42 -2.32 -0.19 -10.48
N GLN A 43 -1.22 0.52 -10.20
CA GLN A 43 0.03 0.39 -10.96
C GLN A 43 0.64 -1.01 -10.83
N ILE A 44 0.67 -1.58 -9.62
CA ILE A 44 1.16 -2.95 -9.38
C ILE A 44 0.28 -3.96 -10.12
N ALA A 45 -1.05 -3.78 -10.09
CA ALA A 45 -1.99 -4.63 -10.81
C ALA A 45 -1.76 -4.61 -12.32
N ALA A 46 -1.45 -3.44 -12.89
CA ALA A 46 -1.15 -3.27 -14.30
C ALA A 46 0.27 -3.78 -14.68
N TRP A 47 1.25 -3.64 -13.79
CA TRP A 47 2.66 -3.95 -14.02
C TRP A 47 3.27 -4.76 -12.86
N PRO A 48 2.89 -6.03 -12.69
CA PRO A 48 3.22 -6.85 -11.50
C PRO A 48 4.71 -7.17 -11.30
N GLY A 49 5.58 -6.79 -12.24
CA GLY A 49 7.04 -6.92 -12.15
C GLY A 49 7.78 -5.59 -12.05
N ALA A 50 7.08 -4.46 -11.87
CA ALA A 50 7.69 -3.14 -11.82
C ALA A 50 8.43 -2.85 -10.49
N GLY A 51 8.13 -3.62 -9.43
CA GLY A 51 8.80 -3.49 -8.14
C GLY A 51 10.17 -4.17 -8.11
N THR A 52 11.08 -3.64 -7.30
CA THR A 52 12.37 -4.28 -7.01
C THR A 52 12.14 -5.58 -6.24
N SER A 53 12.72 -6.69 -6.71
CA SER A 53 12.74 -7.93 -5.94
C SER A 53 13.59 -7.76 -4.68
N VAL A 54 12.97 -7.88 -3.51
CA VAL A 54 13.67 -7.87 -2.22
C VAL A 54 14.11 -9.30 -1.90
N PRO A 55 15.42 -9.61 -1.82
CA PRO A 55 15.88 -10.96 -1.54
C PRO A 55 15.51 -11.39 -0.11
N VAL A 56 15.18 -12.67 0.05
CA VAL A 56 14.63 -13.21 1.31
C VAL A 56 15.59 -13.10 2.50
N CYS A 57 16.90 -12.99 2.26
CA CYS A 57 17.92 -12.83 3.31
C CYS A 57 17.93 -11.43 3.98
N LEU A 58 17.11 -10.48 3.48
CA LEU A 58 16.94 -9.15 4.07
C LEU A 58 15.59 -8.98 4.80
N ARG A 59 14.79 -10.04 4.93
CA ARG A 59 13.60 -10.03 5.79
C ARG A 59 14.04 -10.41 7.21
N ASN A 60 14.22 -9.42 8.07
CA ASN A 60 14.33 -9.61 9.52
C ASN A 60 13.12 -10.36 10.07
#